data_AF-A0A917KGR8-F1
#
_entry.id   AF-A0A917KGR8-F1
#
_cell.length_a   1.000
_cell.length_b   1.000
_cell.length_c   1.000
_cell.angle_alpha   90.00
_cell.angle_beta   90.00
_cell.angle_gamma   90.00
#
_symmetry.space_group_name_H-M   'P 1'
#
loop_
_entity.id
_entity.type
_entity.pdbx_description
1 polymer ?
#
loop_
_entity_poly.entity_id
_entity_poly.type
_entity_poly.pdbx_seq_one_letter_code
_entity_poly.pdbx_strand_id
1 'polypeptide(L)'
;MRPTMILPLLLLFAASPALAQRQNIYDAQGRYQGYTERNGDRTTRYDAAGRRTGYSERQAGGTVRHYDAQGRIAGSSERGVAGTTRHYDAQGRITGSTERVLPGTTRQYDSSGRITGTTERGPGGSRSYDGTGKFTGSTAR
;
A
#
# COMPACT_ATOMS: atom_id res chain seq x y z
N MET A 1 -33.38 -14.16 -8.38
CA MET A 1 -32.46 -13.48 -7.42
C MET A 1 -31.41 -14.49 -6.98
N ARG A 2 -30.10 -14.16 -7.00
CA ARG A 2 -29.03 -15.08 -6.58
C ARG A 2 -27.88 -14.31 -5.90
N PRO A 3 -27.74 -14.41 -4.57
CA PRO A 3 -26.46 -14.21 -3.90
C PRO A 3 -25.76 -15.56 -3.75
N THR A 4 -24.58 -15.71 -4.35
CA THR A 4 -23.73 -16.89 -4.14
C THR A 4 -22.28 -16.46 -3.99
N MET A 5 -21.68 -16.67 -2.81
CA MET A 5 -20.59 -17.63 -2.65
C MET A 5 -20.09 -17.82 -1.21
N ILE A 6 -19.79 -19.09 -0.91
CA ILE A 6 -19.31 -19.72 0.33
C ILE A 6 -18.39 -20.88 -0.16
N LEU A 7 -17.30 -21.31 0.47
CA LEU A 7 -16.70 -21.02 1.79
C LEU A 7 -15.36 -20.24 1.63
N PRO A 8 -14.37 -20.43 2.50
CA PRO A 8 -13.24 -21.29 2.10
C PRO A 8 -12.99 -22.48 3.05
N LEU A 9 -12.72 -23.64 2.46
CA LEU A 9 -12.33 -24.88 3.15
C LEU A 9 -10.81 -24.95 3.32
N LEU A 10 -10.33 -25.67 4.34
CA LEU A 10 -8.93 -25.78 4.72
C LEU A 10 -8.19 -26.94 4.01
N LEU A 11 -6.90 -26.70 3.71
CA LEU A 11 -5.79 -27.64 3.50
C LEU A 11 -5.77 -28.55 2.24
N LEU A 12 -4.79 -28.28 1.37
CA LEU A 12 -3.99 -29.31 0.71
C LEU A 12 -2.55 -28.79 0.51
N PHE A 13 -1.55 -29.54 0.94
CA PHE A 13 -0.14 -29.18 0.70
C PHE A 13 0.22 -29.49 -0.75
N ALA A 14 0.39 -28.45 -1.56
CA ALA A 14 1.10 -28.50 -2.84
C ALA A 14 2.00 -27.28 -2.94
N ALA A 15 3.30 -27.51 -3.19
CA ALA A 15 4.28 -26.45 -3.40
C ALA A 15 3.97 -25.73 -4.72
N SER A 16 3.06 -24.76 -4.66
CA SER A 16 2.74 -23.91 -5.80
C SER A 16 3.95 -23.02 -6.08
N PRO A 17 4.48 -22.96 -7.33
CA PRO A 17 5.37 -21.87 -7.68
C PRO A 17 4.63 -20.56 -7.41
N ALA A 18 5.28 -19.59 -6.76
CA ALA A 18 4.63 -18.35 -6.36
C ALA A 18 4.20 -17.56 -7.60
N LEU A 19 2.95 -17.79 -8.04
CA LEU A 19 2.38 -17.15 -9.21
C LEU A 19 2.45 -15.63 -9.04
N ALA A 20 3.07 -14.96 -10.01
CA ALA A 20 3.27 -13.53 -9.98
C ALA A 20 1.91 -12.82 -9.99
N GLN A 21 1.54 -12.17 -8.89
CA GLN A 21 0.27 -11.47 -8.78
C GLN A 21 0.40 -10.08 -9.39
N ARG A 22 -0.21 -9.88 -10.57
CA ARG A 22 -0.25 -8.59 -11.26
C ARG A 22 -1.47 -7.76 -10.86
N GLN A 23 -1.27 -6.45 -10.68
CA GLN A 23 -2.33 -5.47 -10.47
C GLN A 23 -2.10 -4.25 -11.37
N ASN A 24 -3.08 -3.89 -12.20
CA ASN A 24 -2.99 -2.71 -13.07
C ASN A 24 -3.27 -1.41 -12.28
N ILE A 25 -2.67 -0.32 -12.72
CA ILE A 25 -2.81 1.02 -12.16
C ILE A 25 -3.46 1.91 -13.22
N TYR A 26 -4.46 2.69 -12.81
CA TYR A 26 -5.17 3.65 -13.65
C TYR A 26 -5.18 5.03 -12.98
N ASP A 27 -5.39 6.10 -13.74
CA ASP A 27 -5.66 7.44 -13.19
C ASP A 27 -7.14 7.65 -12.84
N ALA A 28 -7.50 8.84 -12.36
CA ALA A 28 -8.87 9.20 -11.99
C ALA A 28 -9.83 9.24 -13.19
N GLN A 29 -9.31 9.30 -14.42
CA GLN A 29 -10.04 9.25 -15.68
C GLN A 29 -10.10 7.82 -16.25
N GLY A 30 -9.60 6.80 -15.53
CA GLY A 30 -9.58 5.41 -15.98
C GLY A 30 -8.51 5.10 -17.03
N ARG A 31 -7.56 6.00 -17.30
CA ARG A 31 -6.47 5.76 -18.25
C ARG A 31 -5.37 4.94 -17.60
N TYR A 32 -4.82 3.97 -18.35
CA TYR A 32 -3.79 3.06 -17.86
C TYR A 32 -2.46 3.77 -17.59
N GLN A 33 -1.91 3.61 -16.39
CA GLN A 33 -0.63 4.21 -15.97
C GLN A 33 0.51 3.20 -15.82
N GLY A 34 0.21 1.89 -15.75
CA GLY A 34 1.20 0.85 -15.52
C GLY A 34 0.66 -0.29 -14.66
N TYR A 35 1.55 -1.02 -14.01
CA TYR A 35 1.17 -2.15 -13.16
C TYR A 35 2.19 -2.43 -12.05
N THR A 36 1.75 -3.13 -11.02
CA THR A 36 2.62 -3.81 -10.06
C THR A 36 2.59 -5.31 -10.30
N GLU A 37 3.68 -5.99 -9.94
CA GLU A 37 3.82 -7.44 -10.00
C GLU A 37 4.45 -7.92 -8.70
N ARG A 38 3.77 -8.82 -7.99
CA ARG A 38 4.25 -9.40 -6.74
C ARG A 38 4.74 -10.82 -6.96
N ASN A 39 6.00 -11.07 -6.66
CA ASN A 39 6.60 -12.41 -6.60
C ASN A 39 7.16 -12.62 -5.18
N GLY A 40 6.49 -13.48 -4.40
CA GLY A 40 6.80 -13.68 -2.98
C GLY A 40 6.71 -12.39 -2.15
N ASP A 41 7.82 -12.03 -1.52
CA ASP A 41 7.97 -10.82 -0.70
C ASP A 41 8.36 -9.57 -1.50
N ARG A 42 8.67 -9.71 -2.80
CA ARG A 42 9.02 -8.60 -3.68
C ARG A 42 7.81 -8.14 -4.48
N THR A 43 7.59 -6.82 -4.52
CA THR A 43 6.62 -6.16 -5.40
C THR A 43 7.36 -5.20 -6.31
N THR A 44 7.38 -5.48 -7.61
CA THR A 44 7.98 -4.62 -8.64
C THR A 44 6.92 -3.69 -9.22
N ARG A 45 7.31 -2.46 -9.60
CA ARG A 45 6.44 -1.45 -10.20
C ARG A 45 6.93 -1.14 -11.61
N TYR A 46 6.00 -1.01 -12.55
CA TYR A 46 6.27 -0.73 -13.95
C TYR A 46 5.37 0.41 -14.45
N ASP A 47 5.87 1.22 -15.38
CA ASP A 47 5.08 2.23 -16.08
C ASP A 47 4.19 1.62 -17.18
N ALA A 48 3.41 2.47 -17.86
CA ALA A 48 2.54 2.06 -18.96
C ALA A 48 3.28 1.42 -20.14
N ALA A 49 4.58 1.71 -20.31
CA ALA A 49 5.45 1.13 -21.33
C ALA A 49 6.15 -0.17 -20.87
N GLY A 50 5.85 -0.68 -19.68
CA GLY A 50 6.45 -1.89 -19.11
C GLY A 50 7.87 -1.70 -18.57
N ARG A 51 8.35 -0.45 -18.42
CA ARG A 51 9.68 -0.17 -17.84
C ARG A 51 9.59 -0.18 -16.32
N ARG A 52 10.52 -0.86 -15.65
CA ARG A 52 10.58 -0.90 -14.18
C ARG A 52 10.85 0.50 -13.62
N THR A 53 9.93 1.01 -12.80
CA THR A 53 10.08 2.31 -12.11
C THR A 53 10.63 2.17 -10.69
N GLY A 54 10.56 0.97 -10.12
CA GLY A 54 11.16 0.63 -8.83
C GLY A 54 10.61 -0.67 -8.29
N TYR A 55 10.92 -0.99 -7.04
CA TYR A 55 10.37 -2.15 -6.34
C TYR A 55 10.35 -1.95 -4.82
N SER A 56 9.76 -2.90 -4.11
CA SER A 56 9.81 -2.99 -2.66
C SER A 56 9.90 -4.45 -2.22
N GLU A 57 10.67 -4.70 -1.18
CA GLU A 57 10.87 -6.04 -0.61
C GLU A 57 10.48 -6.05 0.85
N ARG A 58 9.63 -6.99 1.23
CA ARG A 58 9.34 -7.30 2.63
C ARG A 58 10.52 -8.07 3.22
N GLN A 59 10.93 -7.67 4.42
CA GLN A 59 11.97 -8.31 5.20
C GLN A 59 11.36 -8.99 6.44
N ALA A 60 12.14 -9.85 7.09
CA ALA A 60 11.81 -10.35 8.42
C ALA A 60 11.57 -9.18 9.40
N GLY A 61 10.71 -9.38 10.41
CA GLY A 61 10.30 -8.31 11.33
C GLY A 61 9.24 -7.35 10.78
N GLY A 62 8.83 -7.48 9.51
CA GLY A 62 7.72 -6.71 8.93
C GLY A 62 8.12 -5.39 8.26
N THR A 63 9.40 -5.02 8.32
CA THR A 63 9.99 -3.93 7.53
C THR A 63 9.79 -4.18 6.03
N VAL A 64 9.52 -3.12 5.28
CA VAL A 64 9.49 -3.11 3.82
C VAL A 64 10.50 -2.07 3.34
N ARG A 65 11.47 -2.49 2.55
CA ARG A 65 12.49 -1.61 1.95
C ARG A 65 12.08 -1.25 0.53
N HIS A 66 12.17 0.04 0.18
CA HIS A 66 11.76 0.58 -1.13
C HIS A 66 13.00 0.98 -1.93
N TYR A 67 12.95 0.71 -3.23
CA TYR A 67 14.08 0.95 -4.14
C TYR A 67 13.60 1.62 -5.43
N ASP A 68 14.48 2.43 -6.00
CA ASP A 68 14.27 3.05 -7.31
C ASP A 68 14.47 2.05 -8.49
N ALA A 69 14.31 2.54 -9.72
CA ALA A 69 14.50 1.74 -10.93
C ALA A 69 15.90 1.13 -11.03
N GLN A 70 16.92 1.80 -10.50
CA GLN A 70 18.32 1.41 -10.47
C GLN A 70 18.68 0.43 -9.34
N GLY A 71 17.77 0.21 -8.38
CA GLY A 71 17.99 -0.67 -7.22
C GLY A 71 18.68 0.02 -6.03
N ARG A 72 18.77 1.36 -6.03
CA ARG A 72 19.24 2.13 -4.87
C ARG A 72 18.09 2.25 -3.86
N ILE A 73 18.42 2.28 -2.57
CA ILE A 73 17.42 2.45 -1.51
C ILE A 73 16.80 3.85 -1.65
N ALA A 74 15.47 3.90 -1.79
CA ALA A 74 14.68 5.14 -1.78
C ALA A 74 14.12 5.45 -0.38
N GLY A 75 13.99 4.43 0.46
CA GLY A 75 13.52 4.55 1.85
C GLY A 75 13.03 3.23 2.41
N SER A 76 12.36 3.27 3.56
CA SER A 76 11.76 2.08 4.17
C SER A 76 10.44 2.43 4.87
N SER A 77 9.67 1.40 5.20
CA SER A 77 8.50 1.51 6.05
C SER A 77 8.43 0.33 7.01
N GLU A 78 8.21 0.61 8.28
CA GLU A 78 8.27 -0.36 9.37
C GLU A 78 6.94 -0.39 10.12
N ARG A 79 6.40 -1.59 10.35
CA ARG A 79 5.14 -1.75 11.08
C ARG A 79 5.43 -1.85 12.57
N GLY A 80 5.05 -0.81 13.32
CA GLY A 80 5.13 -0.78 14.77
C GLY A 80 3.91 -1.42 15.46
N VAL A 81 3.85 -1.23 16.78
CA VAL A 81 2.72 -1.63 17.63
C VAL A 81 1.44 -0.86 17.29
N ALA A 82 0.30 -1.37 17.78
CA ALA A 82 -1.03 -0.76 17.65
C ALA A 82 -1.50 -0.39 16.23
N GLY A 83 -0.85 -0.93 15.17
CA GLY A 83 -1.19 -0.61 13.79
C GLY A 83 -0.59 0.69 13.26
N THR A 84 0.43 1.23 13.95
CA THR A 84 1.28 2.30 13.40
C THR A 84 2.23 1.74 12.34
N THR A 85 2.46 2.50 11.26
CA THR A 85 3.58 2.28 10.32
C THR A 85 4.41 3.56 10.27
N ARG A 86 5.73 3.44 10.48
CA ARG A 86 6.67 4.57 10.31
C ARG A 86 7.26 4.52 8.91
N HIS A 87 7.54 5.70 8.34
CA HIS A 87 8.16 5.87 7.04
C HIS A 87 9.49 6.59 7.20
N TYR A 88 10.51 6.10 6.49
CA TYR A 88 11.87 6.63 6.56
C TYR A 88 12.42 6.92 5.16
N ASP A 89 13.28 7.93 5.05
CA ASP A 89 14.06 8.19 3.83
C ASP A 89 15.23 7.20 3.66
N ALA A 90 16.00 7.37 2.58
CA ALA A 90 17.16 6.53 2.28
C ALA A 90 18.28 6.63 3.33
N GLN A 91 18.29 7.69 4.14
CA GLN A 91 19.24 7.92 5.24
C GLN A 91 18.71 7.40 6.60
N GLY A 92 17.50 6.81 6.64
CA GLY A 92 16.89 6.29 7.86
C GLY A 92 16.22 7.36 8.74
N ARG A 93 16.04 8.59 8.25
CA ARG A 93 15.33 9.65 8.99
C ARG A 93 13.83 9.50 8.79
N ILE A 94 13.04 9.71 9.85
CA ILE A 94 11.58 9.63 9.77
C ILE A 94 11.05 10.74 8.85
N THR A 95 10.25 10.36 7.84
CA THR A 95 9.56 11.28 6.93
C THR A 95 8.09 11.46 7.31
N GLY A 96 7.51 10.50 8.03
CA GLY A 96 6.16 10.55 8.55
C GLY A 96 5.70 9.21 9.12
N SER A 97 4.42 9.13 9.48
CA SER A 97 3.80 7.89 9.94
C SER A 97 2.35 7.77 9.49
N THR A 98 1.82 6.55 9.54
CA THR A 98 0.40 6.27 9.37
C THR A 98 -0.10 5.42 10.54
N GLU A 99 -1.31 5.68 11.01
CA GLU A 99 -1.87 5.02 12.20
C GLU A 99 -3.32 4.62 11.97
N ARG A 100 -3.66 3.38 12.32
CA ARG A 100 -5.03 2.88 12.26
C ARG A 100 -5.78 3.14 13.58
N VAL A 101 -6.21 4.39 13.75
CA VAL A 101 -6.87 4.86 14.98
C VAL A 101 -8.22 4.20 15.29
N LEU A 102 -8.97 3.77 14.27
CA LEU A 102 -10.29 3.10 14.42
C LEU A 102 -10.52 2.09 13.28
N PRO A 103 -11.49 1.16 13.41
CA PRO A 103 -11.97 0.37 12.29
C PRO A 103 -12.30 1.25 11.07
N GLY A 104 -11.60 1.01 9.96
CA GLY A 104 -11.77 1.78 8.72
C GLY A 104 -11.08 3.14 8.67
N THR A 105 -10.59 3.69 9.79
CA THR A 105 -9.97 5.03 9.81
C THR A 105 -8.45 4.93 9.89
N THR A 106 -7.74 5.66 9.04
CA THR A 106 -6.28 5.80 9.05
C THR A 106 -5.91 7.27 9.05
N ARG A 107 -5.06 7.70 9.99
CA ARG A 107 -4.47 9.05 9.99
C ARG A 107 -3.08 9.00 9.37
N GLN A 108 -2.71 10.08 8.71
CA GLN A 108 -1.36 10.32 8.20
C GLN A 108 -0.73 11.49 8.97
N TYR A 109 0.55 11.39 9.31
CA TYR A 109 1.30 12.41 10.04
C TYR A 109 2.61 12.75 9.34
N ASP A 110 3.06 14.00 9.46
CA ASP A 110 4.41 14.42 9.05
C ASP A 110 5.49 13.96 10.05
N SER A 111 6.76 14.19 9.71
CA SER A 111 7.92 13.92 10.58
C SER A 111 7.91 14.63 11.94
N SER A 112 7.10 15.68 12.10
CA SER A 112 6.89 16.42 13.36
C SER A 112 5.65 15.95 14.13
N GLY A 113 4.95 14.90 13.66
CA GLY A 113 3.77 14.33 14.30
C GLY A 113 2.47 15.11 14.06
N ARG A 114 2.46 16.09 13.15
CA ARG A 114 1.23 16.83 12.79
C ARG A 114 0.42 16.06 11.78
N ILE A 115 -0.91 16.04 11.93
CA ILE A 115 -1.81 15.37 10.99
C ILE A 115 -1.71 16.05 9.61
N THR A 116 -1.40 15.26 8.58
CA THR A 116 -1.36 15.69 7.18
C THR A 116 -2.58 15.21 6.38
N GLY A 117 -3.30 14.21 6.89
CA GLY A 117 -4.55 13.74 6.32
C GLY A 117 -5.28 12.73 7.18
N THR A 118 -6.47 12.36 6.74
CA THR A 118 -7.21 11.21 7.25
C THR A 118 -7.91 10.49 6.10
N THR A 119 -7.89 9.16 6.12
CA THR A 119 -8.63 8.30 5.20
C THR A 119 -9.65 7.47 5.98
N GLU A 120 -10.91 7.60 5.63
CA GLU A 120 -12.03 6.81 6.15
C GLU A 120 -12.45 5.77 5.11
N ARG A 121 -12.57 4.50 5.50
CA ARG A 121 -12.97 3.40 4.60
C ARG A 121 -14.19 2.68 5.16
N GLY A 122 -15.31 2.77 4.43
CA GLY A 122 -16.58 2.12 4.74
C GLY A 122 -17.01 1.11 3.67
N PRO A 123 -18.25 0.57 3.77
CA PRO A 123 -18.78 -0.40 2.81
C PRO A 123 -18.87 0.12 1.37
N GLY A 124 -19.16 1.42 1.20
CA GLY A 124 -19.29 2.09 -0.09
C GLY A 124 -17.99 2.63 -0.70
N GLY A 125 -16.83 2.33 -0.10
CA GLY A 125 -15.52 2.82 -0.57
C GLY A 125 -14.75 3.64 0.47
N SER A 126 -13.91 4.56 0.01
CA SER A 126 -13.08 5.42 0.86
C SER A 126 -13.30 6.91 0.62
N ARG A 127 -13.11 7.72 1.67
CA ARG A 127 -13.03 9.18 1.65
C ARG A 127 -11.70 9.62 2.23
N SER A 128 -11.17 10.72 1.72
CA SER A 128 -9.91 11.31 2.17
C SER A 128 -10.09 12.79 2.47
N TYR A 129 -9.37 13.26 3.48
CA TYR A 129 -9.36 14.63 3.98
C TYR A 129 -7.92 15.08 4.21
N ASP A 130 -7.65 16.38 4.08
CA ASP A 130 -6.35 16.96 4.44
C ASP A 130 -6.18 17.15 5.95
N GLY A 131 -5.01 17.67 6.37
CA GLY A 131 -4.68 17.92 7.78
C GLY A 131 -5.57 18.95 8.48
N THR A 132 -6.41 19.70 7.76
CA THR A 132 -7.42 20.61 8.33
C THR A 132 -8.82 19.98 8.38
N GLY A 133 -8.97 18.75 7.88
CA GLY A 133 -10.26 18.04 7.82
C GLY A 133 -11.09 18.33 6.57
N LYS A 134 -10.56 19.11 5.60
CA LYS A 134 -11.26 19.38 4.34
C LYS A 134 -11.17 18.17 3.41
N PHE A 135 -12.29 17.81 2.78
CA PHE A 135 -12.39 16.69 1.84
C PHE A 135 -11.48 16.91 0.62
N THR A 136 -10.68 15.89 0.27
CA THR A 136 -9.73 15.89 -0.84
C THR A 136 -10.02 14.84 -1.91
N GLY A 137 -10.85 13.84 -1.63
CA GLY A 137 -11.26 12.86 -2.64
C GLY A 137 -11.94 11.62 -2.07
N SER A 138 -12.45 10.78 -2.96
CA SER A 138 -13.08 9.51 -2.61
C SER A 138 -12.85 8.44 -3.68
N THR A 139 -12.96 7.18 -3.28
CA THR A 139 -12.88 6.02 -4.17
C THR A 139 -14.13 5.19 -3.99
N ALA A 140 -14.85 4.89 -5.08
CA ALA A 140 -15.92 3.89 -5.07
C ALA A 140 -15.33 2.47 -5.00
N ARG A 141 -16.20 1.47 -4.80
CA ARG A 141 -15.81 0.05 -4.73
C ARG A 141 -15.99 -0.66 -6.08
#